data_AF-A0A815UZL0-F1
#
_entry.id   AF-A0A815UZL0-F1
#
_cell.length_a   1.000
_cell.length_b   1.000
_cell.length_c   1.000
_cell.angle_alpha   90.00
_cell.angle_beta   90.00
_cell.angle_gamma   90.00
#
_symmetry.space_group_name_H-M   'P 1'
#
loop_
_entity.id
_entity.type
_entity.pdbx_description
1 polymer ?
#
loop_
_entity_poly.entity_id
_entity_poly.type
_entity_poly.pdbx_seq_one_letter_code
_entity_poly.pdbx_strand_id
1 'polypeptide(L)'
;MAPQFVLLGLPTMQIGHEIYHDILVKYNLCYTAINSTELRIGLTAMKRKNASIDDIEQHKQLIYNAIGYTSEWSTNLRHIIFSHK
;
A
#
# COMPACT_ATOMS: atom_id res chain seq x y z
N MET A 1 -5.93 -1.37 6.27
CA MET A 1 -4.47 -1.43 6.03
C MET A 1 -3.93 -0.04 5.75
N ALA A 2 -2.63 0.15 5.94
CA ALA A 2 -1.96 1.44 6.00
C ALA A 2 -1.02 1.68 4.79
N PRO A 3 -1.57 1.97 3.59
CA PRO A 3 -0.76 2.20 2.38
C PRO A 3 0.25 3.35 2.54
N GLN A 4 0.03 4.25 3.49
CA GLN A 4 0.98 5.31 3.84
C GLN A 4 2.39 4.79 4.15
N PHE A 5 2.54 3.59 4.72
CA PHE A 5 3.87 3.05 5.01
C PHE A 5 4.59 2.64 3.72
N VAL A 6 3.88 2.05 2.76
CA VAL A 6 4.45 1.72 1.43
C VAL A 6 4.78 2.98 0.65
N LEU A 7 3.94 4.02 0.74
CA LEU A 7 4.22 5.33 0.13
C LEU A 7 5.49 5.98 0.68
N LEU A 8 5.85 5.69 1.93
CA LEU A 8 7.10 6.13 2.58
C LEU A 8 8.28 5.17 2.32
N GLY A 9 8.09 4.13 1.51
CA GLY A 9 9.12 3.12 1.22
C GLY A 9 9.40 2.17 2.38
N LEU A 10 8.53 2.14 3.40
CA LEU A 10 8.69 1.25 4.54
C LEU A 10 8.20 -0.16 4.16
N PRO A 11 8.99 -1.21 4.44
CA PRO A 11 8.53 -2.59 4.29
C PRO A 11 7.26 -2.84 5.12
N THR A 12 6.24 -3.41 4.51
CA THR A 12 4.97 -3.74 5.17
C THR A 12 4.64 -5.22 5.08
N MET A 13 3.95 -5.71 6.11
CA MET A 13 3.38 -7.05 6.16
C MET A 13 1.99 -6.99 6.77
N GLN A 14 1.08 -7.75 6.19
CA GLN A 14 -0.22 -8.05 6.75
C GLN A 14 -0.18 -9.36 7.53
N ILE A 15 -0.64 -9.31 8.79
CA ILE A 15 -0.75 -10.46 9.67
C ILE A 15 -2.23 -10.59 10.06
N GLY A 16 -2.82 -11.78 9.91
CA GLY A 16 -4.23 -12.01 10.22
C GLY A 16 -4.58 -13.49 10.30
N HIS A 17 -5.86 -13.82 10.46
CA HIS A 17 -6.34 -15.21 10.40
C HIS A 17 -6.62 -15.68 8.96
N GLU A 18 -6.80 -14.74 8.05
CA GLU A 18 -7.07 -14.95 6.63
C GLU A 18 -6.38 -13.88 5.78
N ILE A 19 -6.27 -14.14 4.47
CA ILE A 19 -5.70 -13.18 3.53
C ILE A 19 -6.79 -12.21 3.08
N TYR A 20 -6.71 -10.98 3.55
CA TYR A 20 -7.51 -9.87 3.05
C TYR A 20 -6.87 -9.26 1.79
N HIS A 21 -7.54 -9.38 0.64
CA HIS A 21 -7.03 -8.89 -0.65
C HIS A 21 -7.28 -7.39 -0.86
N ASP A 22 -6.60 -6.57 -0.05
CA ASP A 22 -6.58 -5.13 -0.26
C ASP A 22 -5.67 -4.73 -1.44
N ILE A 23 -5.52 -3.41 -1.63
CA ILE A 23 -4.63 -2.83 -2.63
C ILE A 23 -3.18 -3.33 -2.50
N LEU A 24 -2.64 -3.44 -1.27
CA LEU A 24 -1.25 -3.82 -1.08
C LEU A 24 -1.03 -5.29 -1.43
N VAL A 25 -1.96 -6.16 -1.05
CA VAL A 25 -1.90 -7.59 -1.38
C VAL A 25 -2.13 -7.83 -2.87
N LYS A 26 -3.12 -7.18 -3.48
CA LYS A 26 -3.44 -7.32 -4.92
C LYS A 26 -2.28 -6.94 -5.83
N TYR A 27 -1.51 -5.92 -5.44
CA TYR A 27 -0.33 -5.45 -6.19
C TYR A 27 0.99 -6.04 -5.68
N ASN A 28 0.95 -7.05 -4.79
CA ASN A 28 2.15 -7.69 -4.22
C ASN A 28 3.14 -6.69 -3.57
N LEU A 29 2.59 -5.64 -2.95
CA LEU A 29 3.34 -4.56 -2.29
C LEU A 29 3.64 -4.85 -0.82
N CYS A 30 2.99 -5.86 -0.23
CA CYS A 30 3.24 -6.31 1.13
C CYS A 30 3.28 -7.82 1.23
N TYR A 31 4.01 -8.33 2.22
CA TYR A 31 3.92 -9.76 2.60
C TYR A 31 2.60 -10.02 3.33
N THR A 32 2.12 -11.26 3.27
CA THR A 32 0.98 -11.72 4.06
C THR A 32 1.40 -12.92 4.90
N ALA A 33 0.86 -13.01 6.12
CA ALA A 33 1.06 -14.14 7.01
C ALA A 33 -0.23 -14.46 7.76
N ILE A 34 -0.70 -15.69 7.63
CA ILE A 34 -1.84 -16.24 8.36
C ILE A 34 -1.44 -17.30 9.40
N ASN A 35 -0.16 -17.65 9.45
CA ASN A 35 0.41 -18.56 10.43
C ASN A 35 1.87 -18.19 10.77
N SER A 36 2.42 -18.87 11.78
CA SER A 36 3.78 -18.62 12.28
C SER A 36 4.87 -18.92 11.25
N THR A 37 4.66 -19.90 10.37
CA THR A 37 5.60 -20.27 9.32
C THR A 37 5.74 -19.15 8.30
N GLU A 38 4.62 -18.63 7.80
CA GLU A 38 4.58 -17.52 6.85
C GLU A 38 5.13 -16.22 7.46
N LEU A 39 4.80 -15.94 8.72
CA LEU A 39 5.34 -14.81 9.44
C LEU A 39 6.87 -14.84 9.46
N ARG A 40 7.47 -15.98 9.81
CA ARG A 40 8.92 -16.17 9.82
C ARG A 40 9.53 -15.96 8.44
N ILE A 41 8.92 -16.50 7.39
CA ILE A 41 9.37 -16.36 6.01
C ILE A 41 9.35 -14.88 5.60
N GLY A 42 8.22 -14.20 5.80
CA GLY A 42 8.05 -12.80 5.43
C GLY A 42 9.03 -11.87 6.17
N LEU A 43 9.22 -12.07 7.49
CA LEU A 43 10.19 -11.27 8.26
C LEU A 43 11.62 -11.48 7.77
N THR A 44 11.97 -12.71 7.39
CA THR A 44 13.29 -13.02 6.82
C THR A 44 13.49 -12.34 5.47
N ALA A 45 12.46 -12.31 4.64
CA ALA A 45 12.50 -11.65 3.33
C ALA A 45 12.60 -10.12 3.47
N MET A 46 11.84 -9.51 4.40
CA MET A 46 11.87 -8.07 4.66
C MET A 46 13.23 -7.57 5.16
N LYS A 47 13.93 -8.35 5.99
CA LYS A 47 15.30 -8.00 6.44
C LYS A 47 16.31 -7.87 5.31
N ARG A 48 16.05 -8.50 4.17
CA ARG A 48 16.95 -8.52 3.00
C ARG A 48 16.60 -7.47 1.96
N LYS A 49 15.43 -6.83 2.07
CA LYS A 49 14.87 -5.96 1.04
C LYS A 49 15.03 -4.49 1.45
N ASN A 50 16.09 -3.86 0.97
CA ASN A 50 16.12 -2.40 0.86
C ASN A 50 15.47 -2.05 -0.47
N ALA A 51 14.32 -1.38 -0.45
CA ALA A 51 13.69 -0.90 -1.67
C ALA A 51 14.59 0.17 -2.32
N SER A 52 14.79 0.06 -3.62
CA SER A 52 15.43 1.14 -4.38
C SER A 52 14.49 2.35 -4.46
N ILE A 53 15.04 3.51 -4.79
CA ILE A 53 14.22 4.73 -5.03
C ILE A 53 13.22 4.46 -6.17
N ASP A 54 13.64 3.73 -7.20
CA ASP A 54 12.80 3.39 -8.35
C ASP A 54 11.63 2.48 -7.95
N ASP A 55 11.86 1.49 -7.08
CA ASP A 55 10.79 0.64 -6.53
C ASP A 55 9.76 1.47 -5.77
N ILE A 56 10.21 2.45 -4.98
CA ILE A 56 9.34 3.31 -4.18
C ILE A 56 8.44 4.16 -5.10
N GLU A 57 9.00 4.78 -6.13
CA GLU A 57 8.22 5.58 -7.07
C GLU A 57 7.23 4.72 -7.88
N GLN A 58 7.62 3.52 -8.28
CA GLN A 58 6.72 2.57 -8.92
C GLN A 58 5.56 2.16 -8.00
N HIS A 59 5.85 1.84 -6.74
CA HIS A 59 4.82 1.49 -5.75
C HIS A 59 3.86 2.66 -5.50
N LYS A 60 4.36 3.90 -5.42
CA LYS A 60 3.53 5.10 -5.28
C LYS A 60 2.56 5.24 -6.44
N GLN A 61 3.02 5.08 -7.67
CA GLN A 61 2.16 5.18 -8.85
C GLN A 61 1.08 4.09 -8.87
N LEU A 62 1.42 2.85 -8.51
CA LEU A 62 0.42 1.77 -8.39
C LEU A 62 -0.65 2.11 -7.35
N ILE A 63 -0.24 2.60 -6.18
CA ILE A 63 -1.18 2.98 -5.11
C ILE A 63 -2.07 4.14 -5.56
N TYR A 64 -1.50 5.20 -6.15
CA TYR A 64 -2.25 6.36 -6.63
C TYR A 64 -3.28 5.98 -7.69
N ASN A 65 -2.89 5.17 -8.67
CA ASN A 65 -3.81 4.70 -9.71
C ASN A 65 -4.96 3.89 -9.12
N ALA A 66 -4.67 2.98 -8.18
CA ALA A 66 -5.69 2.10 -7.63
C ALA A 66 -6.63 2.77 -6.62
N ILE A 67 -6.24 3.88 -5.97
CA ILE A 67 -7.15 4.69 -5.15
C ILE A 67 -7.84 5.80 -5.96
N GLY A 68 -7.55 5.93 -7.26
CA GLY A 68 -8.07 7.01 -8.10
C GLY A 68 -7.57 8.39 -7.66
N TYR A 69 -6.35 8.47 -7.13
CA TYR A 69 -5.74 9.73 -6.75
C TYR A 69 -5.51 10.60 -7.98
N THR A 70 -5.92 11.86 -7.88
CA THR A 70 -5.61 12.89 -8.86
C THR A 70 -4.92 14.05 -8.13
N SER A 71 -4.00 14.74 -8.79
CA SER A 71 -3.36 15.94 -8.21
C SER A 71 -4.37 17.03 -7.84
N GLU A 72 -5.53 17.04 -8.50
CA GLU A 72 -6.62 18.00 -8.31
C GLU A 72 -7.69 17.53 -7.30
N TRP A 73 -7.47 16.42 -6.59
CA TRP A 73 -8.49 15.81 -5.71
C TRP A 73 -9.08 16.82 -4.71
N SER A 74 -8.28 17.73 -4.17
CA SER A 74 -8.71 18.72 -3.18
C SER A 74 -9.64 19.77 -3.80
N THR A 75 -9.34 20.21 -5.02
CA THR A 75 -10.20 21.09 -5.83
C THR A 75 -11.51 20.38 -6.17
N ASN A 76 -11.44 19.14 -6.65
CA ASN A 76 -12.60 18.33 -7.00
C ASN A 76 -13.52 18.11 -5.79
N LEU A 77 -12.94 17.79 -4.63
CA LEU A 77 -13.67 17.62 -3.38
C LEU A 77 -14.37 18.91 -2.95
N ARG A 78 -13.67 20.05 -3.00
CA ARG A 78 -14.27 21.35 -2.69
C ARG A 78 -15.44 21.65 -3.62
N HIS A 79 -15.28 21.43 -4.92
CA HIS A 79 -16.35 21.63 -5.89
C HIS A 79 -17.57 20.78 -5.51
N ILE A 80 -17.42 19.48 -5.25
CA ILE A 80 -18.55 18.61 -4.84
C ILE A 80 -19.27 19.13 -3.59
N ILE A 81 -18.51 19.55 -2.56
CA ILE A 81 -19.09 20.01 -1.29
C ILE A 81 -19.85 21.33 -1.44
N PHE A 82 -19.35 22.27 -2.25
CA PHE A 82 -19.89 23.62 -2.33
C PHE A 82 -20.81 23.88 -3.54
N SER A 83 -20.82 23.01 -4.55
CA SER A 83 -21.70 23.14 -5.72
C SER A 83 -23.10 22.55 -5.51
N HIS A 84 -23.37 22.00 -4.33
CA HIS A 84 -24.69 21.47 -3.94
C HIS A 84 -25.34 22.32 -2.84
N LYS A 85 -24.89 23.56 -2.69
CA LYS A 85 -25.55 24.62 -1.91
C LYS A 85 -26.08 25.68 -2.87
#